data_AF-A0A9D4FPB4-F1
#
_entry.id   AF-A0A9D4FPB4-F1
#
_cell.length_a   1.000
_cell.length_b   1.000
_cell.length_c   1.000
_cell.angle_alpha   90.00
_cell.angle_beta   90.00
_cell.angle_gamma   90.00
#
_symmetry.space_group_name_H-M   'P 1'
#
loop_
_entity.id
_entity.type
_entity.pdbx_description
1 polymer ?
#
loop_
_entity_poly.entity_id
_entity_poly.type
_entity_poly.pdbx_seq_one_letter_code
_entity_poly.pdbx_strand_id
1 'polypeptide(L)'
;MDPELQNPWGVHVTSSGQVLVCGRDSNTVIQVDHQGRKKLATLVSQEDAVKFPVSVCYNTNLGQIIIGLNDNNEMMCVDIK
;
A
#
# COMPACT_ATOMS: atom_id res chain seq x y z
N MET A 1 -0.30 -18.03 -0.87
CA MET A 1 -0.82 -16.73 -1.33
C MET A 1 -1.21 -15.95 -0.09
N ASP A 2 -0.88 -14.67 -0.03
CA ASP A 2 -1.22 -13.82 1.12
C ASP A 2 -2.68 -13.33 0.98
N PRO A 3 -3.55 -13.51 1.99
CA PRO A 3 -4.96 -13.13 1.90
C PRO A 3 -5.19 -11.62 1.82
N GLU A 4 -4.18 -10.79 2.14
CA GLU A 4 -4.23 -9.34 2.05
C GLU A 4 -3.56 -8.79 0.77
N LEU A 5 -3.23 -9.66 -0.18
CA LEU A 5 -2.75 -9.27 -1.51
C LEU A 5 -3.71 -9.77 -2.59
N GLN A 6 -4.97 -9.34 -2.51
CA GLN A 6 -5.99 -9.70 -3.49
C GLN A 6 -6.05 -8.67 -4.62
N ASN A 7 -5.95 -9.13 -5.86
CA ASN A 7 -5.93 -8.30 -7.06
C ASN A 7 -4.88 -7.17 -6.98
N PRO A 8 -3.59 -7.52 -6.91
CA PRO A 8 -2.53 -6.53 -6.73
C PRO A 8 -2.48 -5.55 -7.89
N TRP A 9 -2.33 -4.26 -7.58
CA TRP A 9 -2.40 -3.20 -8.60
C TRP A 9 -1.19 -2.27 -8.55
N GLY A 10 -1.18 -1.29 -7.65
CA GLY A 10 -0.07 -0.35 -7.47
C GLY A 10 1.11 -1.00 -6.74
N VAL A 11 2.33 -0.71 -7.18
CA VAL A 11 3.58 -1.10 -6.53
C VAL A 11 4.52 0.09 -6.42
N HIS A 12 5.26 0.18 -5.32
CA HIS A 12 6.30 1.18 -5.11
C HIS A 12 7.52 0.58 -4.42
N VAL A 13 8.72 1.00 -4.82
CA VAL A 13 9.97 0.65 -4.14
C VAL A 13 10.52 1.92 -3.50
N THR A 14 10.67 1.92 -2.18
CA THR A 14 11.25 3.05 -1.46
C THR A 14 12.75 3.17 -1.72
N SER A 15 13.35 4.30 -1.37
CA SER A 15 14.81 4.51 -1.46
C SER A 15 15.63 3.55 -0.58
N SER A 16 15.03 2.98 0.47
CA SER A 16 15.63 1.94 1.32
C SER A 16 15.43 0.51 0.79
N GLY A 17 14.79 0.35 -0.38
CA GLY A 17 14.55 -0.95 -1.01
C GLY A 17 13.35 -1.72 -0.46
N GLN A 18 12.49 -1.07 0.33
CA GLN A 18 11.23 -1.68 0.77
C GLN A 18 10.23 -1.67 -0.38
N VAL A 19 9.47 -2.77 -0.53
CA VAL A 19 8.47 -2.90 -1.58
C VAL A 19 7.09 -2.79 -0.97
N LEU A 20 6.30 -1.84 -1.48
CA LEU A 20 4.91 -1.60 -1.07
C LEU A 20 3.98 -2.03 -2.20
N VAL A 21 2.87 -2.70 -1.88
CA VAL A 21 1.90 -3.17 -2.87
C VAL A 21 0.47 -2.93 -2.39
N CYS A 22 -0.37 -2.43 -3.27
CA CYS A 22 -1.82 -2.33 -3.06
C CYS A 22 -2.46 -3.72 -3.23
N GLY A 23 -3.14 -4.22 -2.21
CA GLY A 23 -4.15 -5.26 -2.35
C GLY A 23 -5.50 -4.59 -2.61
N ARG A 24 -5.89 -4.46 -3.89
CA ARG A 24 -7.06 -3.66 -4.28
C ARG A 24 -8.34 -4.20 -3.67
N ASP A 25 -8.57 -5.50 -3.80
CA ASP A 25 -9.84 -6.11 -3.38
C ASP A 25 -9.82 -6.46 -1.88
N SER A 26 -8.63 -6.52 -1.27
CA SER A 26 -8.45 -6.64 0.18
C SER A 26 -8.42 -5.30 0.91
N ASN A 27 -8.50 -4.15 0.20
CA ASN A 27 -8.42 -2.80 0.77
C ASN A 27 -7.19 -2.61 1.67
N THR A 28 -6.02 -2.95 1.15
CA THR A 28 -4.77 -2.95 1.92
C THR A 28 -3.63 -2.30 1.13
N VAL A 29 -2.68 -1.72 1.85
CA VAL A 29 -1.31 -1.51 1.37
C VAL A 29 -0.39 -2.30 2.27
N ILE A 30 0.34 -3.24 1.68
CA ILE A 30 1.25 -4.12 2.41
C ILE A 30 2.70 -3.85 2.03
N GLN A 31 3.60 -4.09 2.97
CA GLN A 31 5.02 -4.25 2.69
C GLN A 31 5.31 -5.71 2.37
N VAL A 32 6.14 -5.96 1.35
CA VAL A 32 6.65 -7.28 1.01
C VAL A 32 8.17 -7.29 1.03
N ASP A 33 8.76 -8.49 1.09
CA ASP A 33 10.20 -8.67 0.93
C ASP A 33 10.70 -8.14 -0.42
N HIS A 34 12.01 -7.94 -0.55
CA HIS A 34 12.65 -7.44 -1.77
C HIS A 34 12.41 -8.33 -3.01
N GLN A 35 11.88 -9.54 -2.83
CA GLN A 35 11.54 -10.46 -3.93
C GLN A 35 10.04 -10.49 -4.24
N GLY A 36 9.22 -9.74 -3.48
CA GLY A 36 7.77 -9.75 -3.56
C GLY A 36 7.11 -11.06 -3.12
N ARG A 37 7.81 -11.94 -2.40
CA ARG A 37 7.37 -13.32 -2.12
C ARG A 37 6.66 -13.47 -0.79
N LYS A 38 7.02 -12.66 0.19
CA LYS A 38 6.48 -12.72 1.56
C LYS A 38 6.03 -11.34 2.01
N LYS A 39 4.82 -11.28 2.59
CA LYS A 39 4.35 -10.11 3.35
C LYS A 39 5.20 -9.91 4.61
N LEU A 40 5.64 -8.67 4.81
CA LEU A 40 6.37 -8.25 6.00
C LEU A 40 5.46 -7.51 6.98
N ALA A 41 4.57 -6.64 6.49
CA ALA A 41 3.66 -5.85 7.31
C ALA A 41 2.42 -5.41 6.52
N THR A 42 1.32 -5.13 7.23
CA THR A 42 0.21 -4.32 6.72
C THR A 42 0.48 -2.90 7.16
N LEU A 43 0.55 -1.96 6.21
CA LEU A 43 0.86 -0.56 6.50
C LEU A 43 -0.40 0.30 6.53
N VAL A 44 -1.38 -0.02 5.68
CA VAL A 44 -2.69 0.63 5.61
C VAL A 44 -3.74 -0.43 5.36
N SER A 45 -4.90 -0.29 6.01
CA SER A 45 -6.02 -1.23 5.92
C SER A 45 -7.36 -0.51 5.82
N GLN A 46 -8.45 -1.27 5.72
CA GLN A 46 -9.80 -0.71 5.74
C GLN A 46 -10.12 0.08 7.02
N GLU A 47 -9.43 -0.18 8.14
CA GLU A 47 -9.57 0.61 9.37
C GLU A 47 -9.10 2.07 9.18
N ASP A 48 -8.18 2.29 8.25
CA ASP A 48 -7.72 3.61 7.80
C ASP A 48 -8.62 4.19 6.71
N ALA A 49 -9.80 3.61 6.45
CA ALA A 49 -10.74 4.01 5.39
C ALA A 49 -10.21 3.91 3.95
N VAL A 50 -9.11 3.17 3.71
CA VAL A 50 -8.66 2.88 2.34
C VAL A 50 -9.68 1.99 1.62
N LYS A 51 -9.99 2.30 0.36
CA LYS A 51 -10.90 1.49 -0.47
C LYS A 51 -10.43 1.42 -1.91
N PHE A 52 -10.36 0.20 -2.45
CA PHE A 52 -9.87 -0.08 -3.81
C PHE A 52 -8.59 0.69 -4.15
N PRO A 53 -7.50 0.53 -3.37
CA PRO A 53 -6.23 1.20 -3.66
C PRO A 53 -5.68 0.73 -5.02
N VAL A 54 -5.30 1.68 -5.87
CA VAL A 54 -4.79 1.43 -7.23
C VAL A 54 -3.38 1.95 -7.46
N SER A 55 -2.92 2.90 -6.66
CA SER A 55 -1.54 3.40 -6.69
C SER A 55 -1.03 3.66 -5.28
N VAL A 56 0.28 3.57 -5.10
CA VAL A 56 0.95 3.84 -3.83
C VAL A 56 2.29 4.53 -4.10
N CYS A 57 2.66 5.49 -3.27
CA CYS A 57 4.03 5.98 -3.15
C CYS A 57 4.37 6.35 -1.71
N TYR A 58 5.66 6.42 -1.40
CA TYR A 58 6.15 6.79 -0.08
C TYR A 58 6.86 8.14 -0.12
N ASN A 59 6.39 9.09 0.69
CA ASN A 59 7.02 10.38 0.89
C ASN A 59 8.00 10.29 2.06
N THR A 60 9.28 10.09 1.75
CA THR A 60 10.35 9.97 2.76
C THR A 60 10.54 11.24 3.60
N ASN A 61 10.22 12.42 3.07
CA ASN A 61 10.39 13.68 3.80
C ASN A 61 9.35 13.85 4.91
N LEU A 62 8.14 13.33 4.70
CA LEU A 62 7.02 13.44 5.64
C LEU A 62 6.73 12.13 6.39
N GLY A 63 7.37 11.02 6.02
CA GLY A 63 7.05 9.70 6.58
C GLY A 63 5.64 9.21 6.21
N GLN A 64 5.15 9.59 5.02
CA GLN A 64 3.77 9.35 4.61
C GLN A 64 3.66 8.31 3.49
N ILE A 65 2.62 7.48 3.54
CA ILE A 65 2.15 6.72 2.38
C ILE A 65 1.05 7.53 1.69
N ILE A 66 1.19 7.72 0.38
CA ILE A 66 0.17 8.36 -0.47
C ILE A 66 -0.45 7.28 -1.34
N ILE A 67 -1.78 7.23 -1.38
CA ILE A 67 -2.55 6.16 -2.02
C ILE A 67 -3.58 6.77 -2.95
N GLY A 68 -3.62 6.33 -4.20
CA GLY A 68 -4.74 6.61 -5.10
C GLY A 68 -5.86 5.58 -4.92
N LEU A 69 -7.10 6.05 -4.79
CA LEU A 69 -8.28 5.24 -4.54
C LEU A 69 -9.23 5.27 -5.74
N ASN A 70 -9.75 4.09 -6.13
CA ASN A 70 -10.69 3.97 -7.24
C ASN A 70 -12.16 4.13 -6.84
N ASP A 71 -12.51 4.07 -5.54
CA ASP A 71 -13.89 4.21 -5.07
C ASP A 71 -14.44 5.63 -5.37
N ASN A 72 -13.80 6.65 -4.82
CA ASN A 72 -14.23 8.05 -4.91
C ASN A 72 -13.39 8.91 -5.87
N ASN A 73 -12.43 8.31 -6.60
CA ASN A 73 -11.43 9.05 -7.39
C ASN A 73 -10.60 10.04 -6.53
N GLU A 74 -10.30 9.67 -5.29
CA GLU A 74 -9.58 10.49 -4.32
C GLU A 74 -8.16 9.96 -4.08
N MET A 75 -7.31 10.82 -3.51
CA MET A 75 -6.04 10.40 -2.92
C MET A 75 -6.10 10.50 -1.41
N MET A 76 -5.42 9.59 -0.72
CA MET A 76 -5.28 9.57 0.73
C MET A 76 -3.81 9.63 1.13
N CYS A 77 -3.50 10.39 2.18
CA CYS A 77 -2.19 10.41 2.82
C CYS A 77 -2.29 9.81 4.23
N VAL A 78 -1.41 8.87 4.56
CA VAL A 78 -1.35 8.21 5.87
C VAL A 78 0.03 8.41 6.47
N ASP A 79 0.10 8.98 7.67
CA ASP A 79 1.34 9.09 8.43
C ASP A 79 1.73 7.72 8.99
N ILE A 80 2.97 7.29 8.73
CA ILE A 80 3.50 6.03 9.26
C ILE A 80 4.30 6.34 10.52
N LYS A 81 3.90 5.74 11.65
CA LYS A 81 4.60 5.86 12.96
C LYS A 81 5.84 4.99 13.05
#